data_AF-A0A0D9NHV4-F1
#
_entry.id   AF-A0A0D9NHV4-F1
#
_cell.length_a   1.000
_cell.length_b   1.000
_cell.length_c   1.000
_cell.angle_alpha   90.00
_cell.angle_beta   90.00
_cell.angle_gamma   90.00
#
_symmetry.space_group_name_H-M   'P 1'
#
loop_
_entity.id
_entity.type
_entity.pdbx_description
1 polymer ?
#
loop_
_entity_poly.entity_id
_entity_poly.type
_entity_poly.pdbx_seq_one_letter_code
_entity_poly.pdbx_strand_id
1 'polypeptide(L)'
;MFGSGLAQELAGRWQEEIQLALGRRLVGRPEKLKTENPRATAVGFTSHPASRGETLHSSLLLDLEPGASKPGSLYFYTYDEAAFSGMIKIGYTTQNVQSRLDAWEECGHGKPRLLASFGGVRHPKRVELLVHFELAKHRYAQRWCRVHTKSHIEWFKIDVGRAKMVAYLWCRWMQDANPYDRRGLLKPGWISHVNFLVEHGNPITAAAMVQIHEIETGSQRIEEFIDDEMLRAVRQVLVKKEDD
;
A
#
# COMPACT_ATOMS: atom_id res chain seq x y z
N MET A 1 -19.00 -2.17 11.76
CA MET A 1 -18.38 -0.89 12.15
C MET A 1 -16.88 -1.07 11.98
N PHE A 2 -16.34 -0.76 10.79
CA PHE A 2 -15.02 -1.25 10.38
C PHE A 2 -14.03 -0.10 10.22
N GLY A 3 -12.95 -0.16 11.00
CA GLY A 3 -11.59 0.22 10.63
C GLY A 3 -11.41 1.54 9.89
N SER A 4 -11.61 2.64 10.59
CA SER A 4 -11.29 3.98 10.08
C SER A 4 -10.45 4.83 11.03
N GLY A 5 -10.04 4.33 12.21
CA GLY A 5 -9.39 5.13 13.25
C GLY A 5 -8.16 5.92 12.74
N LEU A 6 -7.17 5.21 12.18
CA LEU A 6 -5.93 5.85 11.72
C LEU A 6 -6.13 6.71 10.46
N ALA A 7 -6.99 6.27 9.54
CA ALA A 7 -7.32 7.02 8.32
C ALA A 7 -8.19 8.27 8.60
N GLN A 8 -9.05 8.23 9.62
CA GLN A 8 -9.82 9.37 10.11
C GLN A 8 -8.96 10.31 10.95
N GLU A 9 -8.06 9.78 11.78
CA GLU A 9 -7.13 10.59 12.59
C GLU A 9 -6.18 11.40 11.69
N LEU A 10 -5.65 10.78 10.62
CA LEU A 10 -4.82 11.44 9.62
C LEU A 10 -5.63 12.41 8.73
N ALA A 11 -6.87 12.07 8.37
CA ALA A 11 -7.75 13.00 7.65
C ALA A 11 -8.16 14.21 8.50
N GLY A 12 -8.36 14.03 9.81
CA GLY A 12 -8.70 15.09 10.76
C GLY A 12 -7.57 16.11 10.92
N ARG A 13 -6.32 15.63 11.10
CA ARG A 13 -5.14 16.51 11.16
C ARG A 13 -4.94 17.34 9.89
N TRP A 14 -5.29 16.78 8.74
CA TRP A 14 -5.20 17.49 7.46
C TRP A 14 -6.36 18.48 7.23
N GLN A 15 -7.55 18.21 7.77
CA GLN A 15 -8.66 19.18 7.79
C GLN A 15 -8.31 20.43 8.62
N GLU A 16 -7.62 20.29 9.75
CA GLU A 16 -7.16 21.42 10.55
C GLU A 16 -6.14 22.28 9.80
N GLU A 17 -5.16 21.66 9.13
CA GLU A 17 -4.16 22.37 8.32
C GLU A 17 -4.80 23.12 7.13
N ILE A 18 -5.82 22.55 6.50
CA ILE A 18 -6.57 23.20 5.39
C ILE A 18 -7.44 24.35 5.92
N GLN A 19 -8.12 24.19 7.07
CA GLN A 19 -8.89 25.27 7.68
C GLN A 19 -7.99 26.43 8.14
N LEU A 20 -6.81 26.14 8.67
CA LEU A 20 -5.78 27.14 9.01
C LEU A 20 -5.26 27.89 7.77
N ALA A 21 -5.05 27.17 6.66
CA ALA A 21 -4.62 27.77 5.39
C ALA A 21 -5.71 28.63 4.74
N LEU A 22 -7.00 28.29 4.94
CA LEU A 22 -8.15 29.04 4.44
C LEU A 22 -8.60 30.18 5.37
N GLY A 23 -8.11 30.23 6.61
CA GLY A 23 -8.54 31.13 7.68
C GLY A 23 -7.87 32.50 7.78
N ARG A 24 -7.05 32.94 6.81
CA ARG A 24 -6.57 34.33 6.73
C ARG A 24 -6.87 34.97 5.39
N ARG A 25 -8.16 35.24 5.14
CA ARG A 25 -8.61 36.38 4.32
C ARG A 25 -10.06 36.70 4.66
N LEU A 26 -10.26 37.56 5.65
CA LEU A 26 -11.50 38.28 5.84
C LEU A 26 -11.19 39.77 5.97
N VAL A 27 -11.38 40.53 4.88
CA VAL A 27 -12.11 41.82 4.91
C VAL A 27 -12.74 42.03 3.53
N GLY A 28 -14.06 42.26 3.51
CA GLY A 28 -14.77 42.96 2.42
C GLY A 28 -15.67 42.11 1.53
N ARG A 29 -17.00 42.32 1.63
CA ARG A 29 -18.05 41.95 0.66
C ARG A 29 -18.79 43.26 0.28
N PRO A 30 -19.67 43.33 -0.74
CA PRO A 30 -19.92 42.45 -1.91
C PRO A 30 -19.99 43.20 -3.26
N GLU A 31 -19.89 42.50 -4.40
CA GLU A 31 -20.82 42.79 -5.51
C GLU A 31 -21.00 41.61 -6.48
N LYS A 32 -22.21 41.51 -7.05
CA LYS A 32 -22.71 40.40 -7.86
C LYS A 32 -22.17 40.47 -9.30
N LEU A 33 -21.74 39.34 -9.84
CA LEU A 33 -21.91 39.06 -11.27
C LEU A 33 -22.24 37.59 -11.49
N LYS A 34 -23.34 37.37 -12.22
CA LYS A 34 -23.70 36.08 -12.81
C LYS A 34 -22.67 35.74 -13.87
N THR A 35 -22.03 34.58 -13.75
CA THR A 35 -21.51 33.82 -14.89
C THR A 35 -21.65 32.34 -14.56
N GLU A 36 -22.48 31.66 -15.34
CA GLU A 36 -22.43 30.20 -15.47
C GLU A 36 -21.01 29.79 -15.83
N ASN A 37 -20.46 28.80 -15.12
CA ASN A 37 -19.19 28.20 -15.49
C ASN A 37 -19.27 26.70 -15.17
N PRO A 38 -19.40 25.81 -16.17
CA PRO A 38 -19.35 24.38 -15.95
C PRO A 38 -17.87 23.98 -15.83
N ARG A 39 -17.23 24.37 -14.72
CA ARG A 39 -15.95 23.77 -14.35
C ARG A 39 -16.25 22.36 -13.85
N ALA A 40 -16.23 21.41 -14.78
CA ALA A 40 -15.88 20.04 -14.45
C ALA A 40 -14.62 20.11 -13.58
N THR A 41 -14.77 19.85 -12.28
CA THR A 41 -13.62 19.82 -11.36
C THR A 41 -12.76 18.63 -11.78
N ALA A 42 -11.71 18.92 -12.53
CA ALA A 42 -10.75 17.90 -12.96
C ALA A 42 -10.27 17.09 -11.75
N VAL A 43 -10.34 15.76 -11.86
CA VAL A 43 -9.81 14.86 -10.83
C VAL A 43 -8.30 15.10 -10.74
N GLY A 44 -7.84 15.49 -9.55
CA GLY A 44 -6.44 15.78 -9.30
C GLY A 44 -5.80 14.72 -8.42
N PHE A 45 -4.57 14.33 -8.77
CA PHE A 45 -3.73 13.44 -7.96
C PHE A 45 -2.52 14.18 -7.41
N THR A 46 -2.11 13.83 -6.19
CA THR A 46 -0.87 14.32 -5.57
C THR A 46 -0.09 13.15 -5.00
N SER A 47 1.23 13.18 -5.13
CA SER A 47 2.09 12.18 -4.50
C SER A 47 1.78 12.09 -3.00
N HIS A 48 1.62 10.86 -2.50
CA HIS A 48 1.26 10.57 -1.13
C HIS A 48 2.19 9.47 -0.59
N PRO A 49 3.46 9.81 -0.30
CA PRO A 49 4.38 8.86 0.31
C PRO A 49 3.87 8.45 1.70
N ALA A 50 4.39 7.33 2.21
CA ALA A 50 4.12 6.90 3.58
C ALA A 50 4.45 8.03 4.58
N SER A 51 3.58 8.20 5.58
CA SER A 51 3.75 9.19 6.65
C SER A 51 5.06 8.97 7.41
N ARG A 52 5.63 10.06 7.94
CA ARG A 52 6.88 10.02 8.72
C ARG A 52 6.69 9.12 9.95
N GLY A 53 7.36 7.96 9.96
CA GLY A 53 7.34 6.99 11.07
C GLY A 53 6.63 5.68 10.76
N GLU A 54 5.77 5.62 9.74
CA GLU A 54 5.17 4.37 9.28
C GLU A 54 6.04 3.73 8.21
N THR A 55 6.45 2.48 8.45
CA THR A 55 7.30 1.73 7.54
C THR A 55 6.74 0.34 7.33
N LEU A 56 7.33 -0.39 6.37
CA LEU A 56 7.02 -1.79 6.17
C LEU A 56 7.39 -2.62 7.41
N HIS A 57 8.49 -2.24 8.10
CA HIS A 57 8.90 -2.83 9.39
C HIS A 57 7.82 -2.67 10.46
N SER A 58 7.40 -1.43 10.75
CA SER A 58 6.37 -1.18 11.77
C SER A 58 5.06 -1.86 11.42
N SER A 59 4.69 -1.89 10.13
CA SER A 59 3.46 -2.52 9.64
C SER A 59 3.46 -4.04 9.73
N LEU A 60 4.63 -4.69 9.65
CA LEU A 60 4.74 -6.14 9.89
C LEU A 60 4.53 -6.49 11.35
N LEU A 61 5.07 -5.67 12.26
CA LEU A 61 5.02 -5.86 13.71
C LEU A 61 3.66 -5.55 14.35
N LEU A 62 2.79 -4.80 13.67
CA LEU A 62 1.44 -4.56 14.16
C LEU A 62 0.65 -5.87 14.31
N ASP A 63 -0.16 -5.98 15.36
CA ASP A 63 -1.09 -7.08 15.54
C ASP A 63 -2.14 -7.11 14.42
N LEU A 64 -2.56 -8.30 14.02
CA LEU A 64 -3.73 -8.45 13.16
C LEU A 64 -4.98 -8.00 13.92
N GLU A 65 -5.87 -7.28 13.25
CA GLU A 65 -7.12 -6.86 13.87
C GLU A 65 -7.95 -8.07 14.32
N PRO A 66 -8.55 -8.05 15.53
CA PRO A 66 -9.43 -9.10 15.99
C PRO A 66 -10.57 -9.35 14.98
N GLY A 67 -10.68 -10.59 14.49
CA GLY A 67 -11.67 -10.97 13.47
C GLY A 67 -11.20 -10.83 12.01
N ALA A 68 -9.95 -10.41 11.77
CA ALA A 68 -9.33 -10.37 10.43
C ALA A 68 -8.92 -11.76 9.87
N SER A 69 -9.41 -12.85 10.49
CA SER A 69 -9.11 -14.23 10.07
C SER A 69 -9.87 -14.67 8.83
N LYS A 70 -10.91 -13.94 8.40
CA LYS A 70 -11.68 -14.33 7.21
C LYS A 70 -10.82 -14.14 5.95
N PRO A 71 -10.60 -15.20 5.15
CA PRO A 71 -10.01 -15.05 3.83
C PRO A 71 -10.82 -14.06 2.99
N GLY A 72 -10.15 -13.39 2.07
CA GLY A 72 -10.80 -12.45 1.17
C GLY A 72 -10.09 -12.36 -0.16
N SER A 73 -10.28 -11.24 -0.84
CA SER A 73 -9.65 -10.94 -2.12
C SER A 73 -8.92 -9.62 -2.07
N LEU A 74 -7.76 -9.58 -2.73
CA LEU A 74 -7.10 -8.35 -3.13
C LEU A 74 -7.50 -8.05 -4.58
N TYR A 75 -7.78 -6.79 -4.92
CA TYR A 75 -8.20 -6.39 -6.25
C TYR A 75 -7.55 -5.09 -6.71
N PHE A 76 -7.45 -4.95 -8.03
CA PHE A 76 -6.81 -3.86 -8.73
C PHE A 76 -7.79 -3.31 -9.74
N TYR A 77 -8.05 -2.02 -9.73
CA TYR A 77 -8.93 -1.41 -10.72
C TYR A 77 -8.46 -0.03 -11.15
N THR A 78 -9.04 0.48 -12.22
CA THR A 78 -8.92 1.87 -12.64
C THR A 78 -10.25 2.37 -13.22
N TYR A 79 -10.32 3.64 -13.58
CA TYR A 79 -11.41 4.20 -14.38
C TYR A 79 -10.91 4.51 -15.79
N ASP A 80 -11.80 4.47 -16.77
CA ASP A 80 -11.44 4.79 -18.16
C ASP A 80 -11.35 6.30 -18.44
N GLU A 81 -11.75 7.14 -17.48
CA GLU A 81 -11.57 8.59 -17.54
C GLU A 81 -10.06 8.95 -17.62
N ALA A 82 -9.71 9.87 -18.53
CA ALA A 82 -8.32 10.23 -18.82
C ALA A 82 -7.50 10.66 -17.59
N ALA A 83 -8.15 11.23 -16.57
CA ALA A 83 -7.50 11.64 -15.32
C ALA A 83 -6.90 10.44 -14.54
N PHE A 84 -7.40 9.23 -14.76
CA PHE A 84 -6.92 7.99 -14.12
C PHE A 84 -5.95 7.20 -15.01
N SER A 85 -5.56 7.74 -16.17
CA SER A 85 -4.63 7.07 -17.07
C SER A 85 -3.30 6.75 -16.37
N GLY A 86 -2.93 5.47 -16.37
CA GLY A 86 -1.75 4.94 -15.68
C GLY A 86 -1.86 4.91 -14.15
N MET A 87 -3.03 5.24 -13.58
CA MET A 87 -3.33 5.07 -12.15
C MET A 87 -4.03 3.74 -11.91
N ILE A 88 -3.62 3.05 -10.86
CA ILE A 88 -4.29 1.85 -10.36
C ILE A 88 -4.70 2.06 -8.91
N LYS A 89 -5.89 1.60 -8.56
CA LYS A 89 -6.30 1.48 -7.16
C LYS A 89 -6.12 0.05 -6.70
N ILE A 90 -5.49 -0.11 -5.53
CA ILE A 90 -5.26 -1.41 -4.90
C ILE A 90 -6.12 -1.48 -3.66
N GLY A 91 -7.03 -2.45 -3.62
CA GLY A 91 -8.02 -2.61 -2.57
C GLY A 91 -8.09 -4.05 -2.05
N TYR A 92 -8.65 -4.26 -0.85
CA TYR A 92 -9.12 -5.58 -0.41
C TYR A 92 -10.62 -5.62 -0.11
N THR A 93 -11.17 -6.83 -0.08
CA THR A 93 -12.53 -7.12 0.36
C THR A 93 -12.62 -8.52 0.96
N THR A 94 -13.46 -8.72 1.98
CA THR A 94 -13.87 -10.05 2.46
C THR A 94 -15.19 -10.51 1.83
N GLN A 95 -15.76 -9.68 0.96
CA GLN A 95 -16.97 -9.94 0.18
C GLN A 95 -16.60 -10.21 -1.28
N ASN A 96 -17.60 -10.21 -2.16
CA ASN A 96 -17.40 -10.31 -3.60
C ASN A 96 -16.68 -9.06 -4.16
N VAL A 97 -15.73 -9.26 -5.08
CA VAL A 97 -14.98 -8.17 -5.72
C VAL A 97 -15.89 -7.29 -6.57
N GLN A 98 -16.81 -7.87 -7.35
CA GLN A 98 -17.75 -7.11 -8.18
C GLN A 98 -18.61 -6.18 -7.35
N SER A 99 -19.20 -6.65 -6.25
CA SER A 99 -19.97 -5.79 -5.35
C SER A 99 -19.14 -4.63 -4.79
N ARG A 100 -17.84 -4.82 -4.59
CA ARG A 100 -16.95 -3.74 -4.16
C ARG A 100 -16.64 -2.75 -5.29
N LEU A 101 -16.53 -3.21 -6.53
CA LEU A 101 -16.41 -2.33 -7.70
C LEU A 101 -17.69 -1.53 -7.92
N ASP A 102 -18.86 -2.14 -7.76
CA ASP A 102 -20.15 -1.45 -7.89
C ASP A 102 -20.26 -0.32 -6.85
N ALA A 103 -19.83 -0.56 -5.60
CA ALA A 103 -19.75 0.49 -4.58
C ALA A 103 -18.74 1.61 -4.93
N TRP A 104 -17.71 1.33 -5.75
CA TRP A 104 -16.78 2.35 -6.19
C TRP A 104 -17.33 3.21 -7.34
N GLU A 105 -18.27 2.68 -8.16
CA GLU A 105 -18.98 3.45 -9.18
C GLU A 105 -19.69 4.68 -8.59
N GLU A 106 -20.17 4.57 -7.34
CA GLU A 106 -20.77 5.67 -6.58
C GLU A 106 -19.83 6.88 -6.43
N CYS A 107 -18.52 6.74 -6.66
CA CYS A 107 -17.58 7.87 -6.64
C CYS A 107 -17.78 8.88 -7.77
N GLY A 108 -18.59 8.54 -8.80
CA GLY A 108 -18.93 9.46 -9.89
C GLY A 108 -17.90 9.48 -11.03
N HIS A 109 -17.10 8.43 -11.17
CA HIS A 109 -16.09 8.29 -12.25
C HIS A 109 -16.48 7.23 -13.29
N GLY A 110 -17.74 6.79 -13.28
CA GLY A 110 -18.25 5.70 -14.09
C GLY A 110 -17.88 4.32 -13.53
N LYS A 111 -18.13 3.28 -14.32
CA LYS A 111 -17.90 1.89 -13.91
C LYS A 111 -16.40 1.60 -13.79
N PRO A 112 -15.90 1.11 -12.64
CA PRO A 112 -14.52 0.66 -12.51
C PRO A 112 -14.18 -0.49 -13.45
N ARG A 113 -13.02 -0.41 -14.10
CA ARG A 113 -12.44 -1.51 -14.87
C ARG A 113 -11.51 -2.33 -13.99
N LEU A 114 -11.90 -3.59 -13.74
CA LEU A 114 -11.06 -4.55 -13.02
C LEU A 114 -9.81 -4.89 -13.86
N LEU A 115 -8.64 -4.79 -13.24
CA LEU A 115 -7.34 -5.09 -13.84
C LEU A 115 -6.81 -6.46 -13.40
N ALA A 116 -7.02 -6.81 -12.14
CA ALA A 116 -6.64 -8.10 -11.56
C ALA A 116 -7.33 -8.32 -10.21
N SER A 117 -7.37 -9.57 -9.78
CA SER A 117 -7.75 -9.94 -8.41
C SER A 117 -7.05 -11.23 -7.98
N PHE A 118 -6.73 -11.33 -6.69
CA PHE A 118 -6.26 -12.54 -6.03
C PHE A 118 -7.29 -12.95 -5.00
N GLY A 119 -7.88 -14.14 -5.13
CA GLY A 119 -8.86 -14.69 -4.18
C GLY A 119 -8.22 -15.61 -3.14
N GLY A 120 -8.96 -15.94 -2.08
CA GLY A 120 -8.49 -16.84 -1.02
C GLY A 120 -7.33 -16.28 -0.19
N VAL A 121 -7.13 -14.96 -0.22
CA VAL A 121 -6.01 -14.29 0.45
C VAL A 121 -6.22 -14.34 1.95
N ARG A 122 -5.26 -14.92 2.66
CA ARG A 122 -5.20 -14.89 4.12
C ARG A 122 -4.86 -13.47 4.59
N HIS A 123 -5.56 -12.98 5.61
CA HIS A 123 -5.39 -11.63 6.16
C HIS A 123 -5.34 -10.54 5.07
N PRO A 124 -6.37 -10.43 4.22
CA PRO A 124 -6.34 -9.61 3.01
C PRO A 124 -6.10 -8.12 3.29
N LYS A 125 -6.59 -7.62 4.43
CA LYS A 125 -6.31 -6.26 4.91
C LYS A 125 -4.82 -6.03 5.17
N ARG A 126 -4.16 -7.00 5.82
CA ARG A 126 -2.72 -6.91 6.10
C ARG A 126 -1.92 -6.98 4.81
N VAL A 127 -2.29 -7.88 3.90
CA VAL A 127 -1.65 -7.99 2.59
C VAL A 127 -1.77 -6.68 1.80
N GLU A 128 -2.96 -6.06 1.75
CA GLU A 128 -3.13 -4.73 1.13
C GLU A 128 -2.19 -3.69 1.75
N LEU A 129 -2.14 -3.63 3.08
CA LEU A 129 -1.28 -2.68 3.80
C LEU A 129 0.19 -2.86 3.42
N LEU A 130 0.70 -4.08 3.40
CA LEU A 130 2.09 -4.38 3.05
C LEU A 130 2.41 -4.02 1.58
N VAL A 131 1.49 -4.30 0.66
CA VAL A 131 1.60 -3.88 -0.74
C VAL A 131 1.65 -2.36 -0.85
N HIS A 132 0.79 -1.64 -0.12
CA HIS A 132 0.77 -0.17 -0.12
C HIS A 132 2.09 0.41 0.39
N PHE A 133 2.69 -0.18 1.43
CA PHE A 133 3.98 0.28 1.96
C PHE A 133 5.15 0.00 1.01
N GLU A 134 5.22 -1.20 0.41
CA GLU A 134 6.29 -1.50 -0.55
C GLU A 134 6.21 -0.60 -1.79
N LEU A 135 4.99 -0.25 -2.20
CA LEU A 135 4.73 0.63 -3.33
C LEU A 135 4.60 2.11 -2.94
N ALA A 136 4.94 2.50 -1.70
CA ALA A 136 4.65 3.83 -1.17
C ALA A 136 5.23 4.97 -2.02
N LYS A 137 6.39 4.77 -2.65
CA LYS A 137 7.01 5.76 -3.55
C LYS A 137 6.18 6.05 -4.81
N HIS A 138 5.26 5.16 -5.16
CA HIS A 138 4.36 5.27 -6.30
C HIS A 138 2.94 5.65 -5.88
N ARG A 139 2.68 5.90 -4.60
CA ARG A 139 1.35 6.13 -4.05
C ARG A 139 0.91 7.59 -4.23
N TYR A 140 -0.35 7.78 -4.57
CA TYR A 140 -0.99 9.06 -4.83
C TYR A 140 -2.31 9.14 -4.08
N ALA A 141 -2.65 10.35 -3.66
CA ALA A 141 -3.96 10.69 -3.17
C ALA A 141 -4.78 11.35 -4.29
N GLN A 142 -5.99 10.84 -4.52
CA GLN A 142 -7.03 11.59 -5.20
C GLN A 142 -7.48 12.70 -4.26
N ARG A 143 -7.29 13.96 -4.66
CA ARG A 143 -7.41 15.15 -3.79
C ARG A 143 -8.72 15.25 -3.02
N TRP A 144 -9.84 14.86 -3.62
CA TRP A 144 -11.14 14.87 -2.96
C TRP A 144 -12.17 14.01 -3.71
N CYS A 145 -12.77 13.05 -3.04
CA CYS A 145 -14.00 12.39 -3.49
C CYS A 145 -15.20 13.08 -2.86
N ARG A 146 -16.10 13.62 -3.69
CA ARG A 146 -17.28 14.35 -3.21
C ARG A 146 -18.28 13.45 -2.49
N VAL A 147 -18.44 12.21 -2.96
CA VAL A 147 -19.39 11.24 -2.40
C VAL A 147 -18.96 10.74 -1.03
N HIS A 148 -17.67 10.40 -0.89
CA HIS A 148 -17.12 9.90 0.36
C HIS A 148 -16.59 11.01 1.29
N THR A 149 -16.67 12.26 0.85
CA THR A 149 -16.17 13.46 1.55
C THR A 149 -14.76 13.29 2.14
N LYS A 150 -13.88 12.64 1.37
CA LYS A 150 -12.49 12.36 1.77
C LYS A 150 -11.59 12.12 0.55
N SER A 151 -10.29 12.21 0.76
CA SER A 151 -9.29 11.76 -0.22
C SER A 151 -9.24 10.22 -0.30
N HIS A 152 -9.00 9.70 -1.48
CA HIS A 152 -8.66 8.27 -1.66
C HIS A 152 -7.16 8.17 -1.80
N ILE A 153 -6.50 7.47 -0.90
CA ILE A 153 -5.03 7.41 -0.82
C ILE A 153 -4.48 6.09 -1.39
N GLU A 154 -5.34 5.24 -1.91
CA GLU A 154 -5.00 3.90 -2.38
C GLU A 154 -4.71 3.86 -3.89
N TRP A 155 -4.34 5.00 -4.48
CA TRP A 155 -3.99 5.11 -5.90
C TRP A 155 -2.49 5.01 -6.09
N PHE A 156 -2.05 4.37 -7.18
CA PHE A 156 -0.65 4.14 -7.49
C PHE A 156 -0.39 4.44 -8.96
N LYS A 157 0.67 5.21 -9.24
CA LYS A 157 1.16 5.45 -10.60
C LYS A 157 2.31 4.51 -10.89
N ILE A 158 1.98 3.30 -11.36
CA ILE A 158 2.92 2.20 -11.56
C ILE A 158 2.40 1.24 -12.64
N ASP A 159 3.31 0.49 -13.25
CA ASP A 159 2.94 -0.63 -14.12
C ASP A 159 2.08 -1.69 -13.40
N VAL A 160 1.05 -2.18 -14.08
CA VAL A 160 0.09 -3.16 -13.55
C VAL A 160 0.79 -4.49 -13.27
N GLY A 161 1.70 -4.93 -14.14
CA GLY A 161 2.46 -6.16 -13.97
C GLY A 161 3.31 -6.13 -12.70
N ARG A 162 4.02 -5.02 -12.47
CA ARG A 162 4.81 -4.81 -11.25
C ARG A 162 3.94 -4.81 -9.99
N ALA A 163 2.82 -4.10 -9.99
CA ALA A 163 1.91 -4.08 -8.84
C ALA A 163 1.32 -5.46 -8.53
N LYS A 164 0.95 -6.21 -9.58
CA LYS A 164 0.48 -7.60 -9.46
C LYS A 164 1.56 -8.51 -8.88
N MET A 165 2.82 -8.36 -9.30
CA MET A 165 3.92 -9.18 -8.80
C MET A 165 4.15 -8.98 -7.30
N VAL A 166 4.26 -7.72 -6.85
CA VAL A 166 4.43 -7.41 -5.42
C VAL A 166 3.29 -7.98 -4.59
N ALA A 167 2.05 -7.80 -5.06
CA ALA A 167 0.89 -8.36 -4.39
C ALA A 167 0.84 -9.88 -4.38
N TYR A 168 1.19 -10.52 -5.48
CA TYR A 168 1.29 -11.97 -5.58
C TYR A 168 2.28 -12.53 -4.55
N LEU A 169 3.47 -11.93 -4.44
CA LEU A 169 4.49 -12.35 -3.48
C LEU A 169 4.04 -12.16 -2.03
N TRP A 170 3.38 -11.04 -1.69
CA TRP A 170 2.82 -10.86 -0.36
C TRP A 170 1.71 -11.86 -0.04
N CYS A 171 0.81 -12.12 -0.99
CA CYS A 171 -0.22 -13.16 -0.86
C CYS A 171 0.42 -14.53 -0.61
N ARG A 172 1.45 -14.88 -1.39
CA ARG A 172 2.18 -16.14 -1.30
C ARG A 172 2.87 -16.29 0.06
N TRP A 173 3.66 -15.30 0.47
CA TRP A 173 4.31 -15.32 1.78
C TRP A 173 3.30 -15.44 2.93
N MET A 174 2.22 -14.66 2.89
CA MET A 174 1.19 -14.71 3.93
C MET A 174 0.54 -16.10 4.04
N GLN A 175 0.38 -16.78 2.91
CA GLN A 175 -0.24 -18.11 2.84
C GLN A 175 0.73 -19.22 3.25
N ASP A 176 1.93 -19.24 2.66
CA ASP A 176 2.91 -20.32 2.80
C ASP A 176 3.64 -20.25 4.15
N ALA A 177 4.13 -19.06 4.52
CA ALA A 177 4.86 -18.88 5.77
C ALA A 177 3.95 -18.83 7.00
N ASN A 178 2.68 -18.47 6.80
CA ASN A 178 1.71 -18.22 7.87
C ASN A 178 2.34 -17.43 9.04
N PRO A 179 2.76 -16.17 8.81
CA PRO A 179 3.75 -15.50 9.65
C PRO A 179 3.19 -15.00 10.98
N TYR A 180 1.87 -14.98 11.14
CA TYR A 180 1.19 -14.56 12.36
C TYR A 180 0.69 -15.79 13.16
N ASP A 181 0.71 -15.68 14.48
CA ASP A 181 0.17 -16.70 15.37
C ASP A 181 -1.37 -16.59 15.51
N ARG A 182 -1.96 -17.45 16.37
CA ARG A 182 -3.41 -17.46 16.60
C ARG A 182 -3.94 -16.20 17.29
N ARG A 183 -3.06 -15.43 17.95
CA ARG A 183 -3.38 -14.16 18.60
C ARG A 183 -3.24 -12.98 17.62
N GLY A 184 -2.76 -13.23 16.40
CA GLY A 184 -2.50 -12.21 15.40
C GLY A 184 -1.15 -11.52 15.56
N LEU A 185 -0.25 -12.07 16.39
CA LEU A 185 1.09 -11.53 16.61
C LEU A 185 2.05 -12.09 15.56
N LEU A 186 2.99 -11.28 15.07
CA LEU A 186 4.05 -11.79 14.20
C LEU A 186 4.88 -12.82 14.99
N LYS A 187 5.12 -13.99 14.40
CA LYS A 187 5.86 -15.08 15.08
C LYS A 187 7.29 -14.64 15.39
N PRO A 188 7.90 -15.11 16.50
CA PRO A 188 9.24 -14.70 16.91
C PRO A 188 10.33 -14.84 15.82
N GLY A 189 10.32 -15.93 15.06
CA GLY A 189 11.29 -16.11 13.96
C GLY A 189 11.17 -15.01 12.89
N TRP A 190 9.94 -14.63 12.53
CA TRP A 190 9.70 -13.53 11.58
C TRP A 190 10.08 -12.17 12.15
N ILE A 191 9.90 -11.95 13.47
CA ILE A 191 10.39 -10.73 14.13
C ILE A 191 11.92 -10.64 14.00
N SER A 192 12.64 -11.73 14.28
CA SER A 192 14.10 -11.79 14.15
C SER A 192 14.57 -11.49 12.73
N HIS A 193 13.96 -12.10 11.71
CA HIS A 193 14.31 -11.84 10.31
C HIS A 193 14.07 -10.39 9.88
N VAL A 194 12.91 -9.83 10.26
CA VAL A 194 12.54 -8.45 9.92
C VAL A 194 13.48 -7.45 10.59
N ASN A 195 13.86 -7.69 11.85
CA ASN A 195 14.85 -6.86 12.55
C ASN A 195 16.24 -7.00 11.93
N PHE A 196 16.67 -8.21 11.60
CA PHE A 196 17.95 -8.47 10.92
C PHE A 196 18.05 -7.69 9.59
N LEU A 197 16.99 -7.69 8.78
CA LEU A 197 16.97 -6.92 7.54
C LEU A 197 17.20 -5.42 7.81
N VAL A 198 16.51 -4.85 8.79
CA VAL A 198 16.66 -3.43 9.15
C VAL A 198 18.05 -3.11 9.71
N GLU A 199 18.55 -3.92 10.64
CA GLU A 199 19.87 -3.75 11.28
C GLU A 199 21.01 -3.77 10.26
N HIS A 200 20.88 -4.56 9.20
CA HIS A 200 21.87 -4.67 8.13
C HIS A 200 21.57 -3.82 6.89
N GLY A 201 20.58 -2.91 6.96
CA GLY A 201 20.25 -2.01 5.85
C GLY A 201 19.66 -2.71 4.61
N ASN A 202 19.19 -3.94 4.75
CA ASN A 202 18.52 -4.68 3.69
C ASN A 202 17.05 -4.26 3.58
N PRO A 203 16.54 -3.94 2.39
CA PRO A 203 15.16 -3.51 2.23
C PRO A 203 14.21 -4.67 2.49
N ILE A 204 13.19 -4.42 3.31
CA ILE A 204 12.09 -5.38 3.47
C ILE A 204 11.19 -5.28 2.22
N THR A 205 11.08 -6.39 1.50
CA THR A 205 10.26 -6.52 0.29
C THR A 205 9.55 -7.88 0.27
N ALA A 206 8.45 -8.00 -0.46
CA ALA A 206 7.74 -9.26 -0.62
C ALA A 206 8.66 -10.40 -1.10
N ALA A 207 9.59 -10.08 -2.02
CA ALA A 207 10.56 -11.02 -2.56
C ALA A 207 11.50 -11.54 -1.46
N ALA A 208 12.08 -10.65 -0.65
CA ALA A 208 12.94 -11.03 0.46
C ALA A 208 12.20 -11.93 1.47
N MET A 209 10.93 -11.60 1.78
CA MET A 209 10.14 -12.40 2.72
C MET A 209 9.83 -13.81 2.19
N VAL A 210 9.50 -13.94 0.90
CA VAL A 210 9.31 -15.26 0.25
C VAL A 210 10.61 -16.06 0.26
N GLN A 211 11.73 -15.44 -0.10
CA GLN A 211 13.02 -16.10 -0.18
C GLN A 211 13.50 -16.62 1.19
N ILE A 212 13.35 -15.81 2.25
CA ILE A 212 13.65 -16.23 3.62
C ILE A 212 12.84 -17.49 3.97
N HIS A 213 11.55 -17.50 3.63
CA HIS A 213 10.70 -18.66 3.88
C HIS A 213 11.13 -19.91 3.09
N GLU A 214 11.49 -19.75 1.81
CA GLU A 214 11.99 -20.84 0.97
C GLU A 214 13.28 -21.44 1.53
N ILE A 215 14.20 -20.59 2.01
CA ILE A 215 15.44 -21.02 2.67
C ILE A 215 15.13 -21.78 3.97
N GLU A 216 14.27 -21.25 4.84
CA GLU A 216 13.91 -21.90 6.11
C GLU A 216 13.22 -23.26 5.92
N THR A 217 12.48 -23.42 4.83
CA THR A 217 11.77 -24.68 4.51
C THR A 217 12.60 -25.66 3.69
N GLY A 218 13.84 -25.29 3.32
CA GLY A 218 14.71 -26.11 2.48
C GLY A 218 14.19 -26.28 1.05
N SER A 219 13.33 -25.37 0.59
CA SER A 219 12.77 -25.38 -0.76
C SER A 219 13.84 -24.89 -1.74
N GLN A 220 14.36 -25.78 -2.60
CA GLN A 220 15.53 -25.55 -3.46
C GLN A 220 15.36 -24.52 -4.60
N ARG A 221 14.38 -23.61 -4.53
CA ARG A 221 14.28 -22.49 -5.48
C ARG A 221 14.91 -21.25 -4.85
N ILE A 222 16.24 -21.25 -4.77
CA ILE A 222 16.98 -20.00 -4.63
C ILE A 222 16.93 -19.34 -6.00
N GLU A 223 15.88 -18.58 -6.27
CA GLU A 223 16.00 -17.53 -7.29
C GLU A 223 16.99 -16.51 -6.73
N GLU A 224 18.11 -16.40 -7.42
CA GLU A 224 19.30 -15.61 -7.13
C GLU A 224 18.91 -14.18 -6.70
N PHE A 225 18.98 -13.87 -5.41
CA PHE A 225 18.86 -12.46 -4.98
C PHE A 225 19.65 -12.14 -3.71
N ILE A 226 20.96 -12.26 -3.84
CA ILE A 226 21.81 -11.09 -3.60
C ILE A 226 22.50 -10.89 -4.95
N ASP A 227 22.61 -9.65 -5.42
CA ASP A 227 23.54 -9.35 -6.51
C ASP A 227 24.90 -9.92 -6.10
N ASP A 228 25.24 -11.07 -6.67
CA ASP A 228 26.37 -11.88 -6.26
C ASP A 228 27.68 -11.07 -6.44
N GLU A 229 27.61 -10.01 -7.25
CA GLU A 229 28.64 -8.98 -7.40
C GLU A 229 28.88 -8.17 -6.11
N MET A 230 27.83 -7.77 -5.38
CA MET A 230 27.95 -7.05 -4.11
C MET A 230 28.58 -7.91 -3.00
N LEU A 231 28.20 -9.19 -2.89
CA LEU A 231 28.82 -10.10 -1.91
C LEU A 231 30.24 -10.50 -2.28
N ARG A 232 30.53 -10.70 -3.58
CA ARG A 232 31.91 -10.92 -4.06
C ARG A 232 32.78 -9.69 -3.84
N ALA A 233 32.24 -8.49 -4.04
CA ALA A 233 32.96 -7.24 -3.76
C ALA A 233 33.28 -7.08 -2.27
N VAL A 234 32.32 -7.35 -1.37
CA VAL A 234 32.55 -7.31 0.08
C VAL A 234 33.58 -8.36 0.51
N ARG A 235 33.53 -9.58 -0.04
CA ARG A 235 34.55 -10.62 0.23
C ARG A 235 35.93 -10.23 -0.28
N GLN A 236 36.06 -9.66 -1.48
CA GLN A 236 37.35 -9.21 -2.01
C GLN A 236 37.95 -8.04 -1.23
N VAL A 237 37.11 -7.14 -0.71
CA VAL A 237 37.56 -6.00 0.13
C VAL A 237 38.02 -6.47 1.51
N LEU A 238 37.38 -7.49 2.08
CA LEU A 238 37.81 -8.07 3.37
C LEU A 238 39.12 -8.85 3.24
N VAL A 239 39.27 -9.66 2.18
CA VAL A 239 40.52 -10.40 1.91
C VAL A 239 41.71 -9.46 1.67
N LYS A 240 41.52 -8.35 0.94
CA LYS A 240 42.59 -7.35 0.73
C LYS A 240 42.98 -6.56 1.98
N LYS A 241 42.17 -6.56 3.04
CA LYS A 241 42.49 -5.88 4.32
C LYS A 241 43.22 -6.79 5.31
N GLU A 242 43.28 -8.09 5.05
CA GLU A 242 44.01 -9.06 5.88
C GLU A 242 45.44 -9.31 5.39
N ASP A 243 45.77 -8.83 4.18
CA ASP A 243 47.08 -9.00 3.51
C ASP A 243 47.98 -7.73 3.52
N ASP A 244 47.55 -6.64 4.19
CA ASP A 244 48.32 -5.39 4.43
C ASP A 244 48.61 -5.20 5.93
#